data_AF-A0A7K2MYS6-F1
#
_entry.id   AF-A0A7K2MYS6-F1
#
_cell.length_a   1.000
_cell.length_b   1.000
_cell.length_c   1.000
_cell.angle_alpha   90.00
_cell.angle_beta   90.00
_cell.angle_gamma   90.00
#
_symmetry.space_group_name_H-M   'P 1'
#
loop_
_entity.id
_entity.type
_entity.pdbx_description
1 polymer ?
#
loop_
_entity_poly.entity_id
_entity_poly.type
_entity_poly.pdbx_seq_one_letter_code
_entity_poly.pdbx_strand_id
1 'polypeptide(L)'
;MTEIGSGATVTRRSTGTPETHGPIGTQRDNEPGESSGGQGQGPVAEGHEAAVLLRESRASVDPELRSAIASLPDRMRRIALYHFGWQHADGTPATGNAGKAIRPALVLTAATALGGPA
;
A
#
# COMPACT_ATOMS: atom_id res chain seq x y z
N MET A 1 -3.31 -54.18 29.56
CA MET A 1 -2.19 -53.59 30.31
C MET A 1 -1.48 -52.67 29.33
N THR A 2 -1.98 -51.46 29.06
CA THR A 2 -1.95 -50.27 29.94
C THR A 2 -0.50 -50.03 30.37
N GLU A 3 0.18 -48.96 29.96
CA GLU A 3 -0.20 -47.57 30.20
C GLU A 3 0.27 -46.58 29.13
N ILE A 4 -0.65 -45.64 28.94
CA ILE A 4 -0.58 -44.29 28.41
C ILE A 4 0.29 -43.38 29.30
N GLY A 5 1.00 -42.43 28.67
CA GLY A 5 1.33 -41.15 29.32
C GLY A 5 2.79 -40.73 29.26
N SER A 6 3.11 -39.79 28.38
CA SER A 6 3.95 -38.66 28.80
C SER A 6 3.74 -37.49 27.85
N GLY A 7 2.94 -36.53 28.32
CA GLY A 7 2.89 -35.20 27.73
C GLY A 7 4.18 -34.47 28.07
N ALA A 8 4.78 -33.84 27.06
CA ALA A 8 5.76 -32.79 27.29
C ALA A 8 5.34 -31.59 26.44
N THR A 9 4.71 -30.66 27.16
CA THR A 9 4.44 -29.27 26.83
C THR A 9 5.50 -28.65 25.91
N VAL A 10 5.12 -28.31 24.68
CA VAL A 10 5.87 -27.34 23.88
C VAL A 10 5.68 -25.98 24.52
N THR A 11 6.71 -25.55 25.25
CA THR A 11 6.82 -24.21 25.82
C THR A 11 6.67 -23.16 24.73
N ARG A 12 5.55 -22.44 24.82
CA ARG A 12 5.24 -21.23 24.05
C ARG A 12 6.40 -20.25 24.20
N ARG A 13 7.10 -19.98 23.10
CA ARG A 13 8.15 -18.95 23.04
C ARG A 13 7.48 -17.59 23.21
N SER A 14 7.82 -16.91 24.30
CA SER A 14 7.35 -15.57 24.64
C SER A 14 7.82 -14.59 23.56
N THR A 15 6.89 -14.08 22.76
CA THR A 15 7.17 -13.04 21.76
C THR A 15 7.40 -11.74 22.49
N GLY A 16 8.57 -11.14 22.25
CA GLY A 16 8.99 -9.86 22.80
C GLY A 16 7.94 -8.77 22.59
N THR A 17 7.90 -7.88 23.57
CA THR A 17 7.12 -6.65 23.63
C THR A 17 7.32 -5.83 22.35
N PRO A 18 6.26 -5.34 21.69
CA PRO A 18 6.42 -4.37 20.62
C PRO A 18 6.92 -3.05 21.25
N GLU A 19 8.11 -2.64 20.84
CA GLU A 19 8.69 -1.36 21.20
C GLU A 19 7.83 -0.26 20.57
N THR A 20 7.12 0.48 21.42
CA THR A 20 6.32 1.63 21.01
C THR A 20 7.26 2.75 20.55
N HIS A 21 7.46 2.86 19.24
CA HIS A 21 8.08 4.04 18.65
C HIS A 21 7.26 5.29 19.04
N GLY A 22 7.93 6.22 19.74
CA GLY A 22 7.33 7.49 20.17
C GLY A 22 6.80 8.32 19.00
N PRO A 23 5.87 9.25 19.25
CA PRO A 23 5.23 10.04 18.21
C PRO A 23 6.25 10.93 17.50
N ILE A 24 6.20 10.89 16.17
CA ILE A 24 6.87 11.81 15.25
C ILE A 24 6.58 13.25 15.70
N GLY A 25 7.65 14.00 15.97
CA GLY A 25 7.60 15.37 16.47
C GLY A 25 6.67 16.25 15.64
N THR A 26 5.78 16.96 16.32
CA THR A 26 4.93 17.99 15.73
C THR A 26 5.83 19.11 15.22
N GLN A 27 5.79 19.33 13.90
CA GLN A 27 6.38 20.45 13.18
C GLN A 27 6.05 21.75 13.94
N ARG A 28 7.09 22.49 14.32
CA ARG A 28 6.97 23.77 15.02
C ARG A 28 6.23 24.79 14.16
N ASP A 29 5.47 25.63 14.83
CA ASP A 29 4.71 26.75 14.30
C ASP A 29 5.56 27.59 13.35
N ASN A 30 5.06 27.75 12.12
CA ASN A 30 5.69 28.54 11.07
C ASN A 30 5.24 30.00 11.24
N GLU A 31 6.16 30.87 11.65
CA GLU A 31 5.92 32.31 11.73
C GLU A 31 5.76 32.91 10.32
N PRO A 32 4.83 33.85 10.10
CA PRO A 32 4.61 34.46 8.78
C PRO A 32 5.64 35.56 8.48
N GLY A 33 6.57 35.26 7.58
CA GLY A 33 7.43 36.26 6.91
C GLY A 33 6.87 36.64 5.54
N GLU A 34 6.73 37.94 5.30
CA GLU A 34 6.05 38.56 4.16
C GLU A 34 6.68 38.33 2.77
N SER A 35 5.80 37.91 1.84
CA SER A 35 5.64 38.30 0.42
C SER A 35 6.84 38.64 -0.46
N SER A 36 7.05 37.82 -1.50
CA SER A 36 7.34 38.31 -2.85
C SER A 36 6.56 37.50 -3.88
N GLY A 37 5.86 38.23 -4.76
CA GLY A 37 4.79 37.73 -5.61
C GLY A 37 5.20 36.64 -6.59
N GLY A 38 4.65 35.44 -6.38
CA GLY A 38 4.54 34.39 -7.37
C GLY A 38 3.06 34.07 -7.57
N GLN A 39 2.62 34.00 -8.82
CA GLN A 39 1.25 33.65 -9.24
C GLN A 39 0.78 32.39 -8.50
N GLY A 40 -0.08 32.58 -7.49
CA GLY A 40 -0.57 31.52 -6.64
C GLY A 40 -1.68 30.69 -7.30
N GLN A 41 -1.32 29.82 -8.24
CA GLN A 41 -2.00 28.53 -8.34
C GLN A 41 -1.52 27.71 -7.14
N GLY A 42 -2.19 27.87 -5.99
CA GLY A 42 -1.72 27.36 -4.71
C GLY A 42 -1.65 25.82 -4.59
N PRO A 43 -1.06 25.29 -3.50
CA PRO A 43 -0.82 23.86 -3.25
C PRO A 43 -2.07 22.96 -3.33
N VAL A 44 -3.26 23.55 -3.29
CA VAL A 44 -4.55 22.85 -3.41
C VAL A 44 -4.81 22.36 -4.84
N ALA A 45 -4.42 23.15 -5.85
CA ALA A 45 -4.59 22.77 -7.26
C ALA A 45 -3.62 21.65 -7.66
N GLU A 46 -2.36 21.77 -7.24
CA GLU A 46 -1.33 20.73 -7.44
C GLU A 46 -1.71 19.41 -6.74
N GLY A 47 -2.24 19.49 -5.51
CA GLY A 47 -2.73 18.31 -4.80
C GLY A 47 -3.90 17.61 -5.50
N HIS A 48 -4.80 18.38 -6.12
CA HIS A 48 -5.90 17.82 -6.90
C HIS A 48 -5.40 17.12 -8.17
N GLU A 49 -4.48 17.74 -8.90
CA GLU A 49 -3.87 17.14 -10.10
C GLU A 49 -3.13 15.84 -9.77
N ALA A 50 -2.34 15.82 -8.69
CA ALA A 50 -1.68 14.61 -8.21
C ALA A 50 -2.71 13.51 -7.88
N ALA A 51 -3.82 13.84 -7.20
CA ALA A 51 -4.86 12.87 -6.88
C ALA A 51 -5.52 12.27 -8.14
N VAL A 52 -5.72 13.08 -9.18
CA VAL A 52 -6.24 12.63 -10.48
C VAL A 52 -5.25 11.65 -11.13
N LEU A 53 -3.97 12.00 -11.23
CA LEU A 53 -2.94 11.12 -11.81
C LEU A 53 -2.84 9.78 -11.09
N LEU A 54 -2.92 9.78 -9.76
CA LEU A 54 -2.92 8.55 -8.96
C LEU A 54 -4.15 7.67 -9.19
N ARG A 55 -5.32 8.29 -9.38
CA ARG A 55 -6.57 7.58 -9.67
C ARG A 55 -6.53 6.95 -11.06
N GLU A 56 -6.15 7.73 -12.08
CA GLU A 56 -6.05 7.24 -13.47
C GLU A 56 -5.01 6.14 -13.58
N SER A 57 -3.82 6.31 -12.97
CA SER A 57 -2.81 5.26 -12.93
C SER A 57 -3.32 3.96 -12.31
N ARG A 58 -4.11 4.05 -11.23
CA ARG A 58 -4.73 2.86 -10.62
C ARG A 58 -5.75 2.21 -11.55
N ALA A 59 -6.59 3.01 -12.19
CA ALA A 59 -7.60 2.51 -13.13
C ALA A 59 -6.97 1.76 -14.32
N SER A 60 -5.78 2.20 -14.79
CA SER A 60 -5.05 1.53 -15.86
C SER A 60 -4.35 0.24 -15.41
N VAL A 61 -3.79 0.22 -14.20
CA VAL A 61 -2.95 -0.91 -13.74
C VAL A 61 -3.74 -2.03 -13.05
N ASP A 62 -4.79 -1.69 -12.29
CA ASP A 62 -5.53 -2.67 -11.49
C ASP A 62 -6.12 -3.84 -12.32
N PRO A 63 -6.71 -3.62 -13.51
CA PRO A 63 -7.23 -4.72 -14.35
C PRO A 63 -6.14 -5.69 -14.80
N GLU A 64 -5.01 -5.16 -15.25
CA GLU A 64 -3.87 -5.97 -15.72
C GLU A 64 -3.21 -6.72 -14.56
N LEU A 65 -3.09 -6.08 -13.39
CA LEU A 65 -2.60 -6.73 -12.18
C LEU A 65 -3.51 -7.88 -11.74
N ARG A 66 -4.84 -7.67 -11.78
CA ARG A 66 -5.84 -8.71 -11.49
C ARG A 66 -5.73 -9.88 -12.47
N SER A 67 -5.58 -9.60 -13.76
CA SER A 67 -5.40 -10.61 -14.82
C SER A 67 -4.12 -11.43 -14.60
N ALA A 68 -3.00 -10.75 -14.35
CA ALA A 68 -1.73 -11.42 -14.06
C ALA A 68 -1.82 -12.32 -12.83
N ILE A 69 -2.45 -11.85 -11.75
CA ILE A 69 -2.65 -12.66 -10.53
C ILE A 69 -3.59 -13.85 -10.79
N ALA A 70 -4.62 -13.68 -11.62
CA ALA A 70 -5.53 -14.77 -11.98
C ALA A 70 -4.82 -15.92 -12.70
N SER A 71 -3.77 -15.62 -13.48
CA SER A 71 -2.97 -16.62 -14.20
C SER A 71 -2.04 -17.46 -13.31
N LEU A 72 -1.82 -17.05 -12.05
CA LEU A 72 -0.93 -17.76 -11.13
C LEU A 72 -1.53 -19.11 -10.65
N PRO A 73 -0.68 -20.11 -10.37
CA PRO A 73 -1.11 -21.33 -9.68
C PRO A 73 -1.80 -21.03 -8.35
N ASP A 74 -2.78 -21.84 -7.96
CA ASP A 74 -3.72 -21.54 -6.86
C ASP A 74 -3.05 -21.12 -5.55
N ARG A 75 -1.95 -21.79 -5.16
CA ARG A 75 -1.23 -21.46 -3.92
C ARG A 75 -0.60 -20.07 -3.99
N MET A 76 0.02 -19.72 -5.11
CA MET A 76 0.64 -18.40 -5.32
C MET A 76 -0.42 -17.32 -5.45
N ARG A 77 -1.53 -17.61 -6.15
CA ARG A 77 -2.66 -16.70 -6.29
C ARG A 77 -3.23 -16.30 -4.92
N ARG A 78 -3.47 -17.25 -4.02
CA ARG A 78 -3.95 -16.96 -2.65
C ARG A 78 -3.00 -16.04 -1.88
N ILE A 79 -1.70 -16.30 -1.96
CA ILE A 79 -0.67 -15.47 -1.31
C ILE A 79 -0.71 -14.04 -1.86
N ALA A 80 -0.76 -13.89 -3.19
CA ALA A 80 -0.86 -12.57 -3.83
C ALA A 80 -2.12 -11.82 -3.40
N LEU A 81 -3.30 -12.46 -3.49
CA LEU A 81 -4.58 -11.84 -3.11
C LEU A 81 -4.59 -11.36 -1.65
N TYR A 82 -4.00 -12.14 -0.73
CA TYR A 82 -3.83 -11.73 0.66
C TYR A 82 -2.92 -10.50 0.80
N HIS A 83 -1.74 -10.51 0.14
CA HIS A 83 -0.80 -9.39 0.22
C HIS A 83 -1.33 -8.09 -0.41
N PHE A 84 -2.16 -8.18 -1.45
CA PHE A 84 -2.86 -7.03 -2.01
C PHE A 84 -4.06 -6.57 -1.16
N GLY A 85 -4.38 -7.28 -0.08
CA GLY A 85 -5.53 -6.98 0.77
C GLY A 85 -6.88 -7.22 0.07
N TRP A 86 -6.89 -8.07 -0.96
CA TRP A 86 -8.09 -8.42 -1.72
C TRP A 86 -8.79 -9.67 -1.20
N GLN A 87 -8.10 -10.46 -0.37
CA GLN A 87 -8.68 -11.52 0.42
C GLN A 87 -8.10 -11.51 1.84
N HIS A 88 -8.90 -11.94 2.81
CA HIS A 88 -8.43 -12.26 4.15
C HIS A 88 -7.71 -13.62 4.16
N ALA A 89 -7.07 -13.94 5.29
CA ALA A 89 -6.31 -15.20 5.43
C ALA A 89 -7.19 -16.46 5.32
N ASP A 90 -8.48 -16.34 5.59
CA ASP A 90 -9.48 -17.40 5.43
C ASP A 90 -10.01 -17.53 3.98
N GLY A 91 -9.56 -16.65 3.07
CA GLY A 91 -9.97 -16.62 1.66
C GLY A 91 -11.23 -15.79 1.38
N THR A 92 -11.84 -15.16 2.39
CA THR A 92 -12.98 -14.28 2.18
C THR A 92 -12.56 -12.97 1.48
N PRO A 93 -13.39 -12.37 0.61
CA PRO A 93 -13.06 -11.11 -0.06
C PRO A 93 -12.83 -9.98 0.94
N ALA A 94 -11.83 -9.14 0.67
CA ALA A 94 -11.54 -7.95 1.46
C ALA A 94 -11.68 -6.68 0.59
N THR A 95 -12.09 -5.57 1.21
CA THR A 95 -12.22 -4.25 0.56
C THR A 95 -10.91 -3.47 0.51
N GLY A 96 -9.76 -4.15 0.72
CA GLY A 96 -8.45 -3.52 0.67
C GLY A 96 -8.13 -2.97 -0.73
N ASN A 97 -7.53 -1.79 -0.76
CA ASN A 97 -7.04 -1.17 -1.98
C ASN A 97 -5.59 -1.58 -2.25
N ALA A 98 -5.16 -1.65 -3.51
CA ALA A 98 -3.82 -2.08 -3.94
C ALA A 98 -2.68 -1.09 -3.56
N GLY A 99 -2.87 -0.27 -2.53
CA GLY A 99 -1.92 0.74 -2.05
C GLY A 99 -2.14 2.12 -2.68
N LYS A 100 -1.13 2.99 -2.55
CA LYS A 100 -1.24 4.43 -2.86
C LYS A 100 -1.13 4.77 -4.36
N ALA A 101 -0.83 3.81 -5.23
CA ALA A 101 -0.57 4.01 -6.66
C ALA A 101 0.59 4.99 -7.02
N ILE A 102 1.42 5.41 -6.07
CA ILE A 102 2.55 6.31 -6.34
C ILE A 102 3.53 5.74 -7.38
N ARG A 103 3.96 4.48 -7.19
CA ARG A 103 4.91 3.81 -8.09
C ARG A 103 4.39 3.69 -9.53
N PRO A 104 3.20 3.12 -9.79
CA PRO A 104 2.70 3.05 -11.15
C PRO A 104 2.45 4.44 -11.76
N ALA A 105 2.02 5.43 -10.98
CA ALA A 105 1.81 6.78 -11.50
C ALA A 105 3.12 7.41 -11.98
N LEU A 106 4.19 7.32 -11.20
CA LEU A 106 5.51 7.83 -11.59
C LEU A 106 6.05 7.14 -12.85
N VAL A 107 5.85 5.84 -12.98
CA VAL A 107 6.32 5.09 -14.17
C VAL A 107 5.54 5.51 -15.41
N LEU A 108 4.20 5.58 -15.32
CA LEU A 108 3.36 5.93 -16.46
C LEU A 108 3.57 7.39 -16.88
N THR A 109 3.60 8.34 -15.94
CA THR A 109 3.83 9.75 -16.28
C THR A 109 5.22 9.99 -16.85
N ALA A 110 6.26 9.30 -16.35
CA ALA A 110 7.59 9.36 -16.93
C ALA A 110 7.63 8.78 -18.35
N ALA A 111 6.96 7.65 -18.59
CA ALA A 111 6.87 7.05 -19.92
C ALA A 111 6.15 8.00 -20.90
N THR A 112 5.02 8.60 -20.50
CA THR A 112 4.29 9.59 -21.29
C THR A 112 5.13 10.84 -21.56
N ALA A 113 5.87 11.35 -20.57
CA ALA A 113 6.74 12.51 -20.73
C ALA A 113 7.88 12.29 -21.74
N LEU A 114 8.30 11.04 -21.92
CA LEU A 114 9.29 10.62 -22.91
C LEU A 114 8.68 10.26 -24.28
N GLY A 115 7.39 10.50 -24.49
CA GLY A 115 6.68 10.23 -25.74
C GLY A 115 6.11 8.81 -25.88
N GLY A 116 6.08 8.04 -24.79
CA GLY A 116 5.38 6.76 -24.73
C GLY A 116 3.86 6.92 -24.74
N PRO A 117 3.10 5.88 -25.12
CA PRO A 117 1.65 5.92 -25.06
C PRO A 117 1.17 6.03 -23.61
N ALA A 118 0.04 6.71 -23.43
CA ALA A 118 -0.68 6.80 -22.16
C ALA A 118 -1.56 5.57 -21.93
#